data_AF-A0A1F7QTR2-F1
#
_entry.id   AF-A0A1F7QTR2-F1
#
_cell.length_a   1.000
_cell.length_b   1.000
_cell.length_c   1.000
_cell.angle_alpha   90.00
_cell.angle_beta   90.00
_cell.angle_gamma   90.00
#
_symmetry.space_group_name_H-M   'P 1'
#
loop_
_entity.id
_entity.type
_entity.pdbx_description
1 polymer ?
#
loop_
_entity_poly.entity_id
_entity_poly.type
_entity_poly.pdbx_seq_one_letter_code
_entity_poly.pdbx_strand_id
1 'polypeptide(L)'
;MARLPQPGGDAGNWGSILNDYLVQSHKSDGTIKDNAVTASALAPSSVTSAALASDSVDASTIADGSITETLLATAVQTKLNAPANIVDGSVAKIKLVSSVQASLDKADAALSQAAASNITTGYVSNMGTPVGSPVVIKPTGDARAGVWEYIHNDTAGYLFHLMAGQNTSNGSWLVGVGIDAGLGNGFIFRNKAKGIGLKIEQVSSITSATAYGLNIDQKSNLAPAVYAEQKLTTGGAASLLDLISYETASTSRILKVQGANAKGFSVRSADGILEFGTNVEFNGASARIDARDDSTVPATSRSHVYLDMNGIEFARNSGTANIYYQSRIRQSSTSLIFEASANAALGSASYETILAIGNGGTGAKRLAFFGATPVTKRAGWAVATGTSKRTTFDTSTVTLTELAGVVKALVDDLHSTAGYGLLQS
;
A
#
# COMPACT_ATOMS: atom_id res chain seq x y z
N MET A 1 124.05 71.46 -39.45
CA MET A 1 122.58 71.54 -39.34
C MET A 1 122.10 72.58 -40.34
N ALA A 2 121.26 72.20 -41.31
CA ALA A 2 120.69 73.14 -42.28
C ALA A 2 119.70 74.07 -41.57
N ARG A 3 119.82 75.39 -41.76
CA ARG A 3 118.88 76.37 -41.19
C ARG A 3 117.54 76.27 -41.90
N LEU A 4 116.45 76.47 -41.16
CA LEU A 4 115.10 76.56 -41.72
C LEU A 4 115.01 77.77 -42.67
N PRO A 5 114.50 77.60 -43.91
CA PRO A 5 114.38 78.69 -44.88
C PRO A 5 113.38 79.78 -44.48
N GLN A 6 113.63 81.02 -44.93
CA GLN A 6 112.69 82.15 -44.79
C GLN A 6 111.94 82.39 -46.10
N PRO A 7 110.60 82.25 -46.13
CA PRO A 7 109.80 82.54 -47.31
C PRO A 7 110.06 83.96 -47.84
N GLY A 8 110.47 84.08 -49.10
CA GLY A 8 110.82 85.34 -49.77
C GLY A 8 112.27 85.83 -49.58
N GLY A 9 113.06 85.23 -48.67
CA GLY A 9 114.45 85.60 -48.40
C GLY A 9 115.51 84.73 -49.09
N ASP A 10 115.18 83.48 -49.42
CA ASP A 10 116.13 82.53 -50.02
C ASP A 10 116.02 82.51 -51.56
N ALA A 11 116.38 83.63 -52.20
CA ALA A 11 116.40 83.74 -53.67
C ALA A 11 117.42 82.76 -54.30
N GLY A 12 117.02 82.06 -55.36
CA GLY A 12 117.84 81.08 -56.07
C GLY A 12 117.52 79.61 -55.72
N ASN A 13 118.51 78.73 -55.79
CA ASN A 13 118.30 77.27 -55.74
C ASN A 13 117.62 76.77 -54.45
N TRP A 14 117.91 77.42 -53.30
CA TRP A 14 117.34 77.06 -52.00
C TRP A 14 115.83 77.33 -51.90
N GLY A 15 115.35 78.44 -52.49
CA GLY A 15 113.92 78.71 -52.60
C GLY A 15 113.20 77.65 -53.43
N SER A 16 113.82 77.17 -54.51
CA SER A 16 113.25 76.07 -55.32
C SER A 16 113.16 74.76 -54.54
N ILE A 17 114.25 74.33 -53.88
CA ILE A 17 114.26 73.09 -53.09
C ILE A 17 113.27 73.14 -51.93
N LEU A 18 113.19 74.28 -51.23
CA LEU A 18 112.19 74.48 -50.18
C LEU A 18 110.79 74.35 -50.73
N ASN A 19 110.50 75.04 -51.84
CA ASN A 19 109.18 74.97 -52.46
C ASN A 19 108.88 73.52 -52.83
N ASP A 20 109.79 72.80 -53.51
CA ASP A 20 109.64 71.39 -53.89
C ASP A 20 109.35 70.48 -52.67
N TYR A 21 109.98 70.76 -51.52
CA TYR A 21 109.71 70.06 -50.26
C TYR A 21 108.36 70.43 -49.65
N LEU A 22 108.03 71.73 -49.57
CA LEU A 22 106.77 72.21 -49.00
C LEU A 22 105.57 71.74 -49.84
N VAL A 23 105.67 71.73 -51.18
CA VAL A 23 104.63 71.16 -52.05
C VAL A 23 104.50 69.65 -51.92
N GLN A 24 105.31 68.93 -51.14
CA GLN A 24 104.97 67.53 -50.81
C GLN A 24 103.74 67.45 -49.90
N SER A 25 103.61 68.35 -48.92
CA SER A 25 102.56 68.29 -47.88
C SER A 25 101.61 69.48 -47.85
N HIS A 26 101.97 70.61 -48.45
CA HIS A 26 101.17 71.83 -48.49
C HIS A 26 100.62 72.10 -49.90
N LYS A 27 99.43 72.69 -49.97
CA LYS A 27 98.85 73.33 -51.16
C LYS A 27 99.62 74.63 -51.44
N SER A 28 99.46 75.19 -52.63
CA SER A 28 100.13 76.43 -53.03
C SER A 28 99.76 77.65 -52.16
N ASP A 29 98.65 77.59 -51.43
CA ASP A 29 98.19 78.62 -50.49
C ASP A 29 98.75 78.45 -49.06
N GLY A 30 99.60 77.44 -48.84
CA GLY A 30 100.19 77.15 -47.53
C GLY A 30 99.32 76.30 -46.61
N THR A 31 98.11 75.87 -47.02
CA THR A 31 97.30 74.90 -46.25
C THR A 31 97.80 73.47 -46.45
N ILE A 32 97.49 72.57 -45.53
CA ILE A 32 97.84 71.15 -45.65
C ILE A 32 97.02 70.51 -46.79
N LYS A 33 97.64 69.65 -47.60
CA LYS A 33 96.93 68.90 -48.65
C LYS A 33 95.92 67.92 -48.07
N ASP A 34 94.91 67.58 -48.87
CA ASP A 34 93.94 66.54 -48.50
C ASP A 34 94.68 65.22 -48.24
N ASN A 35 94.31 64.51 -47.18
CA ASN A 35 94.95 63.28 -46.71
C ASN A 35 96.44 63.39 -46.33
N ALA A 36 97.03 64.58 -46.23
CA ALA A 36 98.43 64.72 -45.80
C ALA A 36 98.63 64.39 -44.31
N VAL A 37 97.58 64.48 -43.49
CA VAL A 37 97.55 63.89 -42.15
C VAL A 37 96.84 62.53 -42.23
N THR A 38 97.61 61.45 -42.18
CA THR A 38 97.08 60.08 -42.11
C THR A 38 97.05 59.61 -40.65
N ALA A 39 96.44 58.45 -40.38
CA ALA A 39 96.41 57.86 -39.04
C ALA A 39 97.83 57.72 -38.42
N SER A 40 98.86 57.45 -39.23
CA SER A 40 100.25 57.34 -38.77
C SER A 40 100.88 58.67 -38.29
N ALA A 41 100.33 59.80 -38.75
CA ALA A 41 100.75 61.14 -38.33
C ALA A 41 100.06 61.60 -37.04
N LEU A 42 99.04 60.87 -36.56
CA LEU A 42 98.30 61.17 -35.34
C LEU A 42 98.83 60.30 -34.19
N ALA A 43 99.30 60.95 -33.12
CA ALA A 43 99.61 60.23 -31.89
C ALA A 43 98.31 59.73 -31.24
N PRO A 44 98.35 58.62 -30.47
CA PRO A 44 97.19 58.19 -29.69
C PRO A 44 96.62 59.35 -28.86
N SER A 45 95.30 59.54 -28.92
CA SER A 45 94.58 60.61 -28.21
C SER A 45 94.95 62.05 -28.60
N SER A 46 95.64 62.29 -29.72
CA SER A 46 95.99 63.66 -30.17
C SER A 46 94.78 64.45 -30.71
N VAL A 47 93.74 63.75 -31.17
CA VAL A 47 92.44 64.34 -31.53
C VAL A 47 91.51 64.20 -30.33
N THR A 48 91.32 65.30 -29.60
CA THR A 48 90.39 65.36 -28.46
C THR A 48 89.00 65.76 -28.93
N SER A 49 87.99 65.61 -28.07
CA SER A 49 86.62 66.07 -28.38
C SER A 49 86.54 67.56 -28.74
N ALA A 50 87.46 68.39 -28.25
CA ALA A 50 87.52 69.81 -28.59
C ALA A 50 88.06 70.08 -30.01
N ALA A 51 88.81 69.12 -30.58
CA ALA A 51 89.31 69.19 -31.95
C ALA A 51 88.30 68.67 -32.99
N LEU A 52 87.20 68.05 -32.54
CA LEU A 52 86.10 67.59 -33.39
C LEU A 52 85.01 68.67 -33.43
N ALA A 53 84.64 69.13 -34.62
CA ALA A 53 83.48 70.01 -34.78
C ALA A 53 82.18 69.25 -34.46
N SER A 54 81.14 69.97 -34.05
CA SER A 54 79.80 69.39 -33.92
C SER A 54 79.42 68.66 -35.21
N ASP A 55 78.85 67.46 -35.07
CA ASP A 55 78.41 66.59 -36.17
C ASP A 55 79.52 66.12 -37.13
N SER A 56 80.80 66.31 -36.80
CA SER A 56 81.93 65.80 -37.62
C SER A 56 82.09 64.28 -37.60
N VAL A 57 81.47 63.61 -36.63
CA VAL A 57 81.36 62.14 -36.55
C VAL A 57 79.89 61.78 -36.71
N ASP A 58 79.51 61.36 -37.91
CA ASP A 58 78.16 60.89 -38.24
C ASP A 58 78.13 59.37 -38.47
N ALA A 59 76.94 58.82 -38.74
CA ALA A 59 76.76 57.39 -38.99
C ALA A 59 77.57 56.86 -40.19
N SER A 60 77.95 57.71 -41.16
CA SER A 60 78.76 57.31 -42.31
C SER A 60 80.26 57.22 -41.98
N THR A 61 80.71 57.93 -40.94
CA THR A 61 82.09 57.88 -40.42
C THR A 61 82.33 56.78 -39.38
N ILE A 62 81.26 56.16 -38.85
CA ILE A 62 81.32 55.05 -37.89
C ILE A 62 81.18 53.74 -38.66
N ALA A 63 82.15 52.83 -38.53
CA ALA A 63 82.08 51.53 -39.18
C ALA A 63 81.06 50.61 -38.47
N ASP A 64 80.34 49.80 -39.26
CA ASP A 64 79.40 48.82 -38.71
C ASP A 64 80.08 47.91 -37.68
N GLY A 65 79.47 47.79 -36.50
CA GLY A 65 80.00 46.98 -35.40
C GLY A 65 81.18 47.59 -34.62
N SER A 66 81.67 48.78 -34.98
CA SER A 66 82.77 49.43 -34.24
C SER A 66 82.36 49.94 -32.86
N ILE A 67 81.06 50.18 -32.64
CA ILE A 67 80.49 50.54 -31.34
C ILE A 67 79.84 49.29 -30.71
N THR A 68 80.58 48.63 -29.82
CA THR A 68 80.04 47.53 -29.00
C THR A 68 79.31 48.06 -27.78
N GLU A 69 78.42 47.27 -27.19
CA GLU A 69 77.66 47.67 -25.99
C GLU A 69 78.56 48.13 -24.83
N THR A 70 79.74 47.52 -24.68
CA THR A 70 80.76 47.89 -23.69
C THR A 70 81.33 49.30 -23.86
N LEU A 71 81.24 49.89 -25.06
CA LEU A 71 81.67 51.26 -25.35
C LEU A 71 80.57 52.29 -25.05
N LEU A 72 79.34 51.85 -24.79
CA LEU A 72 78.22 52.73 -24.45
C LEU A 72 78.23 53.09 -22.96
N ALA A 73 77.71 54.28 -22.62
CA ALA A 73 77.55 54.67 -21.23
C ALA A 73 76.62 53.70 -20.48
N THR A 74 76.90 53.44 -19.19
CA THR A 74 76.15 52.49 -18.34
C THR A 74 74.64 52.76 -18.36
N ALA A 75 74.21 54.03 -18.37
CA ALA A 75 72.80 54.38 -18.41
C ALA A 75 72.07 53.89 -19.68
N VAL A 76 72.78 53.78 -20.80
CA VAL A 76 72.24 53.25 -22.06
C VAL A 76 72.17 51.72 -22.00
N GLN A 77 73.23 51.07 -21.50
CA GLN A 77 73.26 49.62 -21.29
C GLN A 77 72.11 49.16 -20.39
N THR A 78 71.84 49.88 -19.28
CA THR A 78 70.73 49.58 -18.37
C THR A 78 69.37 49.63 -19.06
N LYS A 79 69.16 50.59 -19.98
CA LYS A 79 67.91 50.69 -20.74
C LYS A 79 67.76 49.57 -21.76
N LEU A 80 68.85 49.21 -22.43
CA LEU A 80 68.84 48.16 -23.46
C LEU A 80 68.61 46.77 -22.85
N ASN A 81 69.18 46.51 -21.67
CA ASN A 81 69.11 45.22 -20.97
C ASN A 81 67.95 45.09 -19.97
N ALA A 82 67.06 46.09 -19.90
CA ALA A 82 65.92 46.01 -18.99
C ALA A 82 64.99 44.85 -19.40
N PRO A 83 64.48 44.05 -18.46
CA PRO A 83 63.48 43.02 -18.76
C PRO A 83 62.27 43.63 -19.46
N ALA A 84 61.71 42.91 -20.44
CA ALA A 84 60.50 43.35 -21.13
C ALA A 84 59.35 43.57 -20.12
N ASN A 85 58.71 44.74 -20.17
CA ASN A 85 57.55 45.05 -19.34
C ASN A 85 56.32 44.30 -19.88
N ILE A 86 55.89 43.25 -19.18
CA ILE A 86 54.66 42.51 -19.52
C ILE A 86 53.49 43.20 -18.85
N VAL A 87 52.60 43.81 -19.64
CA VAL A 87 51.41 44.50 -19.14
C VAL A 87 50.38 43.47 -18.64
N ASP A 88 49.74 43.74 -17.51
CA ASP A 88 48.65 42.90 -16.98
C ASP A 88 47.57 42.64 -18.04
N GLY A 89 47.19 41.38 -18.21
CA GLY A 89 46.19 40.95 -19.20
C GLY A 89 46.69 40.85 -20.64
N SER A 90 47.95 41.17 -20.95
CA SER A 90 48.50 41.08 -22.32
C SER A 90 48.80 39.65 -22.81
N VAL A 91 48.76 38.67 -21.90
CA VAL A 91 49.00 37.26 -22.16
C VAL A 91 47.67 36.52 -22.31
N ALA A 92 47.21 36.41 -23.56
CA ALA A 92 46.06 35.55 -23.89
C ALA A 92 46.42 34.06 -23.71
N LYS A 93 45.44 33.21 -23.38
CA LYS A 93 45.62 31.76 -23.18
C LYS A 93 46.41 31.08 -24.31
N ILE A 94 46.19 31.49 -25.56
CA ILE A 94 46.89 30.94 -26.74
C ILE A 94 48.42 31.18 -26.73
N LYS A 95 48.88 32.21 -26.00
CA LYS A 95 50.30 32.54 -25.84
C LYS A 95 50.97 31.71 -24.73
N LEU A 96 50.21 30.94 -23.96
CA LEU A 96 50.74 30.06 -22.92
C LEU A 96 51.17 28.72 -23.53
N VAL A 97 52.08 28.01 -22.86
CA VAL A 97 52.45 26.65 -23.26
C VAL A 97 51.27 25.69 -23.13
N SER A 98 51.20 24.66 -23.98
CA SER A 98 50.05 23.75 -24.10
C SER A 98 49.65 23.05 -22.79
N SER A 99 50.62 22.72 -21.94
CA SER A 99 50.37 22.11 -20.61
C SER A 99 49.61 23.03 -19.65
N VAL A 100 49.86 24.35 -19.73
CA VAL A 100 49.15 25.35 -18.93
C VAL A 100 47.75 25.57 -19.50
N GLN A 101 47.62 25.62 -20.83
CA GLN A 101 46.30 25.71 -21.47
C GLN A 101 45.39 24.55 -21.05
N ALA A 102 45.89 23.31 -21.08
CA ALA A 102 45.14 22.12 -20.67
C ALA A 102 44.76 22.11 -19.18
N SER A 103 45.60 22.67 -18.31
CA SER A 103 45.29 22.81 -16.88
C SER A 103 44.15 23.81 -16.65
N LEU A 104 44.12 24.92 -17.41
CA LEU A 104 43.04 25.91 -17.35
C LEU A 104 41.72 25.32 -17.83
N ASP A 105 41.71 24.55 -18.92
CA ASP A 105 40.51 23.84 -19.40
C ASP A 105 39.92 22.88 -18.36
N LYS A 106 40.79 22.15 -17.65
CA LYS A 106 40.36 21.25 -16.56
C LYS A 106 39.76 22.02 -15.39
N ALA A 107 40.32 23.19 -15.05
CA ALA A 107 39.81 24.02 -13.97
C ALA A 107 38.41 24.59 -14.31
N ASP A 108 38.19 25.07 -15.54
CA ASP A 108 36.90 25.57 -16.00
C ASP A 108 35.82 24.47 -16.00
N ALA A 109 36.19 23.25 -16.40
CA ALA A 109 35.31 22.09 -16.37
C ALA A 109 34.97 21.63 -14.93
N ALA A 110 35.94 21.72 -14.00
CA ALA A 110 35.72 21.37 -12.60
C ALA A 110 34.80 22.39 -11.90
N LEU A 111 34.98 23.69 -12.16
CA LEU A 111 34.16 24.75 -11.59
C LEU A 111 32.70 24.64 -12.05
N SER A 112 32.48 24.29 -13.33
CA SER A 112 31.15 24.07 -13.89
C SER A 112 30.40 22.91 -13.22
N GLN A 113 31.12 21.84 -12.84
CA GLN A 113 30.54 20.70 -12.11
C GLN A 113 30.28 21.01 -10.63
N ALA A 114 31.16 21.76 -9.98
CA ALA A 114 30.99 22.14 -8.57
C ALA A 114 29.82 23.12 -8.35
N ALA A 115 29.59 24.06 -9.27
CA ALA A 115 28.46 24.99 -9.22
C ALA A 115 27.11 24.27 -9.38
N ALA A 116 27.05 23.19 -10.16
CA ALA A 116 25.86 22.35 -10.29
C ALA A 116 25.63 21.45 -9.06
N SER A 117 26.69 21.06 -8.35
CA SER A 117 26.63 20.12 -7.23
C SER A 117 26.26 20.74 -5.88
N ASN A 118 26.34 22.08 -5.73
CA ASN A 118 26.21 22.75 -4.42
C ASN A 118 24.88 23.47 -4.16
N ILE A 119 23.85 23.25 -4.98
CA ILE A 119 22.45 23.56 -4.62
C ILE A 119 21.58 22.31 -4.80
N THR A 120 21.84 21.24 -4.05
CA THR A 120 20.93 20.07 -4.02
C THR A 120 21.06 19.33 -2.69
N THR A 121 20.40 19.86 -1.67
CA THR A 121 19.94 19.02 -0.55
C THR A 121 18.57 18.47 -0.96
N GLY A 122 18.55 17.23 -1.49
CA GLY A 122 17.34 16.42 -1.57
C GLY A 122 16.69 16.17 -2.95
N TYR A 123 17.35 16.45 -4.08
CA TYR A 123 16.86 15.97 -5.39
C TYR A 123 17.50 14.63 -5.73
N VAL A 124 16.68 13.57 -5.72
CA VAL A 124 16.99 12.35 -6.47
C VAL A 124 16.66 12.67 -7.93
N SER A 125 17.66 13.11 -8.70
CA SER A 125 17.52 13.27 -10.14
C SER A 125 17.46 11.88 -10.77
N ASN A 126 16.26 11.46 -11.18
CA ASN A 126 16.16 10.36 -12.13
C ASN A 126 16.71 10.84 -13.47
N MET A 127 17.62 10.07 -14.07
CA MET A 127 18.29 10.43 -15.32
C MET A 127 17.26 10.68 -16.43
N GLY A 128 17.23 11.90 -17.00
CA GLY A 128 16.54 12.18 -18.26
C GLY A 128 15.62 13.41 -18.30
N THR A 129 15.34 14.09 -17.19
CA THR A 129 14.47 15.30 -17.22
C THR A 129 15.28 16.60 -17.23
N PRO A 130 14.93 17.59 -18.08
CA PRO A 130 15.59 18.90 -18.10
C PRO A 130 15.51 19.62 -16.74
N VAL A 131 16.61 20.28 -16.38
CA VAL A 131 16.78 20.96 -15.08
C VAL A 131 15.90 22.21 -15.03
N GLY A 132 15.03 22.34 -14.02
CA GLY A 132 14.17 23.52 -13.81
C GLY A 132 12.66 23.30 -13.94
N SER A 133 12.19 22.09 -14.22
CA SER A 133 10.75 21.78 -14.14
C SER A 133 10.31 21.62 -12.68
N PRO A 134 9.28 22.35 -12.19
CA PRO A 134 8.73 22.08 -10.86
C PRO A 134 8.16 20.66 -10.82
N VAL A 135 8.30 19.97 -9.70
CA VAL A 135 7.59 18.69 -9.47
C VAL A 135 6.10 19.01 -9.42
N VAL A 136 5.43 18.81 -10.55
CA VAL A 136 3.98 18.95 -10.74
C VAL A 136 3.48 17.59 -11.20
N ILE A 137 2.48 17.03 -10.52
CA ILE A 137 1.60 16.07 -11.18
C ILE A 137 0.16 16.45 -10.89
N LYS A 138 -0.39 17.30 -11.76
CA LYS A 138 -1.83 17.46 -11.97
C LYS A 138 -2.08 17.37 -13.47
N PRO A 139 -3.22 16.82 -13.92
CA PRO A 139 -3.63 16.99 -15.30
C PRO A 139 -3.74 18.48 -15.62
N THR A 140 -3.39 18.87 -16.84
CA THR A 140 -3.49 20.24 -17.33
C THR A 140 -4.91 20.78 -17.07
N GLY A 141 -5.06 21.66 -16.06
CA GLY A 141 -6.34 22.31 -15.70
C GLY A 141 -6.85 22.18 -14.25
N ASP A 142 -6.24 21.40 -13.34
CA ASP A 142 -6.77 21.26 -11.96
C ASP A 142 -6.18 22.25 -10.92
N ALA A 143 -7.03 23.14 -10.40
CA ALA A 143 -6.66 24.25 -9.51
C ALA A 143 -6.78 23.96 -7.99
N ARG A 144 -7.10 22.73 -7.56
CA ARG A 144 -7.35 22.45 -6.12
C ARG A 144 -6.06 22.22 -5.31
N ALA A 145 -6.03 22.64 -4.05
CA ALA A 145 -4.86 22.54 -3.16
C ALA A 145 -4.75 21.13 -2.52
N GLY A 146 -3.76 20.34 -2.91
CA GLY A 146 -3.37 19.08 -2.27
C GLY A 146 -1.89 19.15 -1.89
N VAL A 147 -1.56 18.76 -0.65
CA VAL A 147 -0.23 18.95 -0.04
C VAL A 147 0.73 17.79 -0.36
N TRP A 148 0.27 16.68 -0.96
CA TRP A 148 1.12 15.60 -1.49
C TRP A 148 0.30 14.62 -2.34
N GLU A 149 0.72 14.29 -3.57
CA GLU A 149 0.05 13.29 -4.43
C GLU A 149 1.07 12.62 -5.38
N TYR A 150 1.20 11.29 -5.34
CA TYR A 150 2.08 10.48 -6.22
C TYR A 150 1.22 9.62 -7.16
N ILE A 151 1.32 9.84 -8.47
CA ILE A 151 0.62 9.06 -9.51
C ILE A 151 1.64 8.60 -10.56
N HIS A 152 1.49 7.38 -11.09
CA HIS A 152 2.14 6.96 -12.34
C HIS A 152 1.16 6.25 -13.29
N ASN A 153 1.45 6.35 -14.58
CA ASN A 153 0.64 5.94 -15.74
C ASN A 153 0.71 4.44 -16.13
N ASP A 154 -0.42 4.06 -16.74
CA ASP A 154 -0.84 2.96 -17.63
C ASP A 154 -0.10 1.62 -17.88
N THR A 155 1.16 1.31 -17.50
CA THR A 155 1.73 -0.03 -17.89
C THR A 155 2.53 -0.81 -16.85
N ALA A 156 2.90 -0.26 -15.69
CA ALA A 156 3.43 -1.03 -14.56
C ALA A 156 3.04 -0.33 -13.25
N GLY A 157 2.64 -1.07 -12.21
CA GLY A 157 2.00 -0.52 -11.00
C GLY A 157 2.96 0.00 -9.93
N TYR A 158 2.47 0.84 -8.98
CA TYR A 158 3.28 1.43 -7.89
C TYR A 158 2.56 1.89 -6.60
N LEU A 159 3.43 2.18 -5.62
CA LEU A 159 3.39 2.93 -4.35
C LEU A 159 2.93 2.27 -3.05
N PHE A 160 2.64 0.98 -3.10
CA PHE A 160 3.20 0.04 -2.12
C PHE A 160 3.93 -1.06 -2.91
N HIS A 161 5.17 -1.38 -2.53
CA HIS A 161 5.93 -2.48 -3.11
C HIS A 161 6.24 -3.49 -1.99
N LEU A 162 5.45 -4.56 -1.92
CA LEU A 162 5.71 -5.71 -1.07
C LEU A 162 6.42 -6.76 -1.92
N MET A 163 7.65 -7.14 -1.58
CA MET A 163 8.26 -8.35 -2.13
C MET A 163 8.67 -9.31 -1.02
N ALA A 164 8.20 -10.56 -1.16
CA ALA A 164 8.48 -11.67 -0.27
C ALA A 164 9.88 -12.24 -0.53
N GLY A 165 10.57 -12.69 0.52
CA GLY A 165 11.67 -13.65 0.38
C GLY A 165 11.14 -15.08 0.35
N GLN A 166 11.76 -15.95 -0.45
CA GLN A 166 11.37 -17.35 -0.71
C GLN A 166 11.35 -18.27 0.54
N ASN A 167 11.71 -17.77 1.73
CA ASN A 167 11.68 -18.43 3.04
C ASN A 167 11.65 -17.37 4.17
N THR A 168 10.54 -16.68 4.45
CA THR A 168 10.57 -15.67 5.54
C THR A 168 10.54 -16.32 6.92
N SER A 169 11.72 -16.52 7.53
CA SER A 169 11.89 -16.72 8.97
C SER A 169 12.29 -15.41 9.67
N ASN A 170 11.71 -15.18 10.86
CA ASN A 170 11.83 -14.09 11.84
C ASN A 170 11.82 -12.62 11.35
N GLY A 171 10.62 -11.99 11.46
CA GLY A 171 10.52 -10.56 11.79
C GLY A 171 9.68 -9.64 10.89
N SER A 172 8.60 -10.13 10.29
CA SER A 172 7.37 -9.42 9.83
C SER A 172 7.51 -8.02 9.21
N TRP A 173 7.28 -7.91 7.90
CA TRP A 173 6.99 -6.63 7.24
C TRP A 173 5.59 -6.14 7.63
N LEU A 174 5.51 -4.99 8.29
CA LEU A 174 4.27 -4.36 8.73
C LEU A 174 4.21 -2.93 8.16
N VAL A 175 3.15 -2.60 7.42
CA VAL A 175 2.77 -1.20 7.21
C VAL A 175 1.96 -0.79 8.45
N GLY A 176 2.66 -0.36 9.50
CA GLY A 176 2.04 0.12 10.73
C GLY A 176 1.63 1.59 10.59
N VAL A 177 0.33 1.88 10.61
CA VAL A 177 -0.21 3.23 10.82
C VAL A 177 -0.92 3.26 12.17
N GLY A 178 -0.30 3.90 13.16
CA GLY A 178 -0.81 4.01 14.52
C GLY A 178 -0.44 5.37 15.11
N ILE A 179 -1.23 5.82 16.08
CA ILE A 179 -1.00 7.06 16.82
C ILE A 179 -0.51 6.67 18.22
N ASP A 180 0.70 7.08 18.56
CA ASP A 180 1.40 6.69 19.80
C ASP A 180 0.89 7.46 21.04
N ALA A 181 0.09 8.52 20.87
CA ALA A 181 -0.76 9.12 21.91
C ALA A 181 -1.76 10.16 21.33
N GLY A 182 -3.04 10.12 21.74
CA GLY A 182 -4.05 11.18 21.47
C GLY A 182 -5.32 10.77 20.72
N LEU A 183 -6.31 11.69 20.65
CA LEU A 183 -7.68 11.55 20.08
C LEU A 183 -7.74 11.42 18.53
N GLY A 184 -6.79 10.72 17.91
CA GLY A 184 -6.69 10.62 16.45
C GLY A 184 -7.47 9.45 15.85
N ASN A 185 -7.70 9.53 14.54
CA ASN A 185 -8.25 8.44 13.73
C ASN A 185 -7.14 7.81 12.88
N GLY A 186 -7.18 6.49 12.69
CA GLY A 186 -6.26 5.74 11.84
C GLY A 186 -6.53 5.92 10.34
N PHE A 187 -6.36 4.86 9.55
CA PHE A 187 -6.65 4.89 8.13
C PHE A 187 -8.17 5.08 7.89
N ILE A 188 -8.56 6.11 7.14
CA ILE A 188 -9.96 6.39 6.79
C ILE A 188 -10.17 6.19 5.29
N PHE A 189 -10.99 5.20 4.91
CA PHE A 189 -11.46 5.03 3.53
C PHE A 189 -12.76 5.79 3.33
N ARG A 190 -12.73 6.92 2.61
CA ARG A 190 -13.96 7.62 2.19
C ARG A 190 -14.45 7.03 0.88
N ASN A 191 -15.59 6.34 0.92
CA ASN A 191 -16.20 5.78 -0.26
C ASN A 191 -17.25 6.74 -0.87
N LYS A 192 -17.16 7.04 -2.17
CA LYS A 192 -18.23 7.74 -2.91
C LYS A 192 -19.26 6.72 -3.40
N ALA A 193 -20.42 7.17 -3.88
CA ALA A 193 -21.61 6.34 -4.17
C ALA A 193 -21.40 5.02 -4.96
N LYS A 194 -20.28 4.83 -5.66
CA LYS A 194 -19.95 3.60 -6.41
C LYS A 194 -18.51 3.11 -6.24
N GLY A 195 -17.75 3.65 -5.28
CA GLY A 195 -16.35 3.28 -5.08
C GLY A 195 -16.20 1.99 -4.26
N ILE A 196 -14.98 1.47 -4.24
CA ILE A 196 -14.58 0.37 -3.35
C ILE A 196 -13.62 0.96 -2.32
N GLY A 197 -13.99 0.90 -1.04
CA GLY A 197 -13.14 1.41 0.04
C GLY A 197 -11.88 0.58 0.22
N LEU A 198 -12.03 -0.75 0.28
CA LEU A 198 -10.94 -1.70 0.40
C LEU A 198 -11.27 -2.94 -0.43
N LYS A 199 -10.32 -3.39 -1.26
CA LYS A 199 -10.41 -4.63 -2.05
C LYS A 199 -9.27 -5.54 -1.64
N ILE A 200 -9.58 -6.79 -1.33
CA ILE A 200 -8.59 -7.83 -1.04
C ILE A 200 -8.82 -8.96 -2.05
N GLU A 201 -7.82 -9.27 -2.85
CA GLU A 201 -7.89 -10.32 -3.88
C GLU A 201 -6.95 -11.45 -3.53
N GLN A 202 -7.49 -12.67 -3.41
CA GLN A 202 -6.71 -13.90 -3.36
C GLN A 202 -6.68 -14.50 -4.76
N VAL A 203 -5.49 -14.84 -5.25
CA VAL A 203 -5.29 -15.45 -6.57
C VAL A 203 -5.17 -16.97 -6.45
N SER A 204 -5.58 -17.68 -7.49
CA SER A 204 -5.66 -19.16 -7.53
C SER A 204 -4.32 -19.89 -7.33
N SER A 205 -3.18 -19.19 -7.46
CA SER A 205 -1.85 -19.75 -7.23
C SER A 205 -1.50 -19.92 -5.74
N ILE A 206 -2.30 -19.37 -4.82
CA ILE A 206 -2.11 -19.54 -3.38
C ILE A 206 -2.66 -20.90 -2.96
N THR A 207 -1.79 -21.84 -2.59
CA THR A 207 -2.17 -23.20 -2.19
C THR A 207 -2.15 -23.44 -0.68
N SER A 208 -1.65 -22.49 0.11
CA SER A 208 -1.58 -22.64 1.58
C SER A 208 -2.94 -22.41 2.23
N ALA A 209 -3.37 -23.36 3.07
CA ALA A 209 -4.58 -23.24 3.88
C ALA A 209 -4.49 -22.14 4.96
N THR A 210 -3.30 -21.58 5.20
CA THR A 210 -3.07 -20.52 6.20
C THR A 210 -2.95 -19.13 5.57
N ALA A 211 -3.13 -19.00 4.25
CA ALA A 211 -3.10 -17.70 3.59
C ALA A 211 -4.40 -16.91 3.87
N TYR A 212 -4.26 -15.77 4.52
CA TYR A 212 -5.36 -14.89 4.86
C TYR A 212 -5.27 -13.56 4.10
N GLY A 213 -6.42 -13.04 3.68
CA GLY A 213 -6.51 -11.67 3.19
C GLY A 213 -6.40 -10.63 4.30
N LEU A 214 -6.85 -10.98 5.51
CA LEU A 214 -6.84 -10.15 6.72
C LEU A 214 -6.59 -11.06 7.92
N ASN A 215 -5.58 -10.75 8.74
CA ASN A 215 -5.39 -11.37 10.06
C ASN A 215 -5.60 -10.33 11.16
N ILE A 216 -6.28 -10.72 12.23
CA ILE A 216 -6.65 -9.85 13.34
C ILE A 216 -6.28 -10.55 14.65
N ASP A 217 -5.29 -10.01 15.34
CA ASP A 217 -4.84 -10.52 16.62
C ASP A 217 -5.41 -9.67 17.76
N GLN A 218 -6.28 -10.25 18.60
CA GLN A 218 -6.71 -9.59 19.83
C GLN A 218 -5.59 -9.65 20.87
N LYS A 219 -4.97 -8.50 21.17
CA LYS A 219 -3.96 -8.39 22.25
C LYS A 219 -4.52 -7.79 23.55
N SER A 220 -5.69 -7.16 23.50
CA SER A 220 -6.36 -6.56 24.67
C SER A 220 -7.43 -7.49 25.22
N ASN A 221 -7.48 -7.64 26.55
CA ASN A 221 -8.60 -8.28 27.25
C ASN A 221 -9.74 -7.31 27.60
N LEU A 222 -9.57 -6.01 27.31
CA LEU A 222 -10.56 -4.97 27.61
C LEU A 222 -11.30 -4.43 26.39
N ALA A 223 -10.70 -4.53 25.20
CA ALA A 223 -11.27 -4.01 23.96
C ALA A 223 -11.39 -5.11 22.89
N PRO A 224 -12.45 -5.10 22.06
CA PRO A 224 -12.56 -6.03 20.95
C PRO A 224 -11.54 -5.70 19.86
N ALA A 225 -11.07 -6.73 19.14
CA ALA A 225 -10.13 -6.53 18.04
C ALA A 225 -10.80 -5.97 16.77
N VAL A 226 -12.12 -6.13 16.64
CA VAL A 226 -12.94 -5.52 15.58
C VAL A 226 -14.12 -4.84 16.24
N TYR A 227 -14.29 -3.54 15.96
CA TYR A 227 -15.44 -2.75 16.40
C TYR A 227 -16.05 -2.07 15.17
N ALA A 228 -17.33 -2.33 14.93
CA ALA A 228 -18.10 -1.70 13.86
C ALA A 228 -19.29 -0.98 14.50
N GLU A 229 -19.44 0.31 14.22
CA GLU A 229 -20.53 1.13 14.73
C GLU A 229 -21.15 1.93 13.58
N GLN A 230 -22.48 1.96 13.53
CA GLN A 230 -23.21 2.83 12.61
C GLN A 230 -23.84 3.97 13.40
N LYS A 231 -23.40 5.21 13.11
CA LYS A 231 -24.02 6.41 13.67
C LYS A 231 -24.84 7.11 12.59
N LEU A 232 -26.17 7.02 12.70
CA LEU A 232 -27.09 7.71 11.79
C LEU A 232 -27.16 9.21 12.17
N THR A 233 -26.76 10.11 11.28
CA THR A 233 -26.81 11.56 11.52
C THR A 233 -28.06 12.22 10.93
N THR A 234 -28.68 11.65 9.90
CA THR A 234 -30.03 12.02 9.42
C THR A 234 -30.61 10.86 8.58
N GLY A 235 -31.94 10.75 8.51
CA GLY A 235 -32.69 9.54 8.15
C GLY A 235 -32.26 8.71 6.91
N GLY A 236 -32.50 7.40 7.03
CA GLY A 236 -32.25 6.35 6.03
C GLY A 236 -31.67 5.10 6.70
N ALA A 237 -32.26 3.92 6.52
CA ALA A 237 -31.76 2.67 7.11
C ALA A 237 -30.88 1.94 6.09
N ALA A 238 -29.57 1.92 6.31
CA ALA A 238 -28.64 1.06 5.60
C ALA A 238 -28.04 0.03 6.57
N SER A 239 -27.62 -1.13 6.08
CA SER A 239 -26.91 -2.11 6.90
C SER A 239 -25.53 -1.59 7.30
N LEU A 240 -25.10 -1.87 8.53
CA LEU A 240 -23.71 -1.65 8.96
C LEU A 240 -22.73 -2.59 8.23
N LEU A 241 -23.17 -3.82 7.94
CA LEU A 241 -22.41 -4.84 7.23
C LEU A 241 -23.36 -5.65 6.34
N ASP A 242 -23.06 -5.67 5.04
CA ASP A 242 -23.67 -6.60 4.10
C ASP A 242 -22.63 -7.64 3.69
N LEU A 243 -22.99 -8.92 3.79
CA LEU A 243 -22.22 -10.03 3.27
C LEU A 243 -22.93 -10.54 2.02
N ILE A 244 -22.34 -10.34 0.85
CA ILE A 244 -22.90 -10.75 -0.44
C ILE A 244 -21.96 -11.76 -1.09
N SER A 245 -22.50 -12.93 -1.45
CA SER A 245 -21.78 -13.96 -2.19
C SER A 245 -22.45 -14.16 -3.54
N TYR A 246 -21.64 -14.19 -4.60
CA TYR A 246 -22.08 -14.54 -5.95
C TYR A 246 -21.76 -16.01 -6.32
N GLU A 247 -21.20 -16.77 -5.37
CA GLU A 247 -20.85 -18.17 -5.57
C GLU A 247 -22.07 -19.09 -5.62
N THR A 248 -22.04 -20.04 -6.54
CA THR A 248 -23.10 -21.06 -6.71
C THR A 248 -22.70 -22.44 -6.18
N ALA A 249 -21.43 -22.63 -5.82
CA ALA A 249 -20.93 -23.91 -5.32
C ALA A 249 -21.42 -24.20 -3.88
N SER A 250 -21.93 -25.41 -3.67
CA SER A 250 -22.47 -25.85 -2.37
C SER A 250 -21.41 -26.01 -1.27
N THR A 251 -20.12 -25.98 -1.62
CA THR A 251 -18.99 -26.05 -0.67
C THR A 251 -18.50 -24.67 -0.22
N SER A 252 -18.90 -23.60 -0.90
CA SER A 252 -18.49 -22.23 -0.55
C SER A 252 -19.25 -21.71 0.66
N ARG A 253 -18.56 -20.96 1.53
CA ARG A 253 -19.11 -20.39 2.76
C ARG A 253 -18.86 -18.88 2.76
N ILE A 254 -19.91 -18.09 3.02
CA ILE A 254 -19.81 -16.63 3.10
C ILE A 254 -19.39 -16.17 4.50
N LEU A 255 -19.72 -16.98 5.52
CA LEU A 255 -19.30 -16.80 6.90
C LEU A 255 -18.99 -18.17 7.49
N LYS A 256 -17.89 -18.26 8.24
CA LYS A 256 -17.53 -19.46 9.00
C LYS A 256 -16.95 -19.04 10.35
N VAL A 257 -17.58 -19.53 11.41
CA VAL A 257 -17.08 -19.41 12.77
C VAL A 257 -16.73 -20.81 13.24
N GLN A 258 -15.46 -21.06 13.52
CA GLN A 258 -14.99 -22.37 13.95
C GLN A 258 -13.99 -22.24 15.10
N GLY A 259 -14.18 -23.05 16.14
CA GLY A 259 -13.14 -23.37 17.11
C GLY A 259 -12.26 -24.52 16.61
N ALA A 260 -11.41 -25.03 17.50
CA ALA A 260 -10.62 -26.23 17.22
C ALA A 260 -11.53 -27.40 16.80
N ASN A 261 -11.07 -28.20 15.83
CA ASN A 261 -11.78 -29.37 15.30
C ASN A 261 -13.15 -29.06 14.63
N ALA A 262 -13.26 -27.91 13.96
CA ALA A 262 -14.47 -27.51 13.21
C ALA A 262 -15.75 -27.39 14.05
N LYS A 263 -15.63 -27.23 15.37
CA LYS A 263 -16.76 -26.97 16.26
C LYS A 263 -17.21 -25.51 16.09
N GLY A 264 -18.39 -25.29 15.51
CA GLY A 264 -18.93 -23.96 15.26
C GLY A 264 -20.06 -23.98 14.23
N PHE A 265 -20.21 -22.90 13.46
CA PHE A 265 -21.23 -22.79 12.42
C PHE A 265 -20.69 -22.13 11.15
N SER A 266 -21.40 -22.31 10.05
CA SER A 266 -21.12 -21.62 8.80
C SER A 266 -22.38 -21.31 8.03
N VAL A 267 -22.34 -20.28 7.18
CA VAL A 267 -23.44 -19.94 6.27
C VAL A 267 -23.00 -20.31 4.86
N ARG A 268 -23.78 -21.17 4.20
CA ARG A 268 -23.53 -21.61 2.84
C ARG A 268 -23.79 -20.48 1.86
N SER A 269 -22.81 -20.24 0.98
CA SER A 269 -22.85 -19.16 0.00
C SER A 269 -23.98 -19.28 -1.02
N ALA A 270 -24.29 -20.51 -1.45
CA ALA A 270 -25.19 -20.75 -2.58
C ALA A 270 -26.68 -20.53 -2.26
N ASP A 271 -27.09 -20.76 -1.01
CA ASP A 271 -28.50 -20.79 -0.61
C ASP A 271 -28.76 -20.25 0.80
N GLY A 272 -27.74 -19.75 1.50
CA GLY A 272 -27.88 -19.13 2.82
C GLY A 272 -28.15 -20.12 3.96
N ILE A 273 -28.02 -21.43 3.74
CA ILE A 273 -28.24 -22.41 4.82
C ILE A 273 -27.21 -22.21 5.93
N LEU A 274 -27.71 -22.10 7.16
CA LEU A 274 -26.90 -22.09 8.39
C LEU A 274 -26.61 -23.52 8.84
N GLU A 275 -25.35 -23.92 8.75
CA GLU A 275 -24.87 -25.27 9.09
C GLU A 275 -24.14 -25.22 10.44
N PHE A 276 -24.53 -26.10 11.38
CA PHE A 276 -23.86 -26.26 12.67
C PHE A 276 -23.08 -27.58 12.72
N GLY A 277 -21.80 -27.50 13.11
CA GLY A 277 -20.94 -28.68 13.26
C GLY A 277 -21.08 -29.40 14.61
N THR A 278 -21.97 -28.91 15.48
CA THR A 278 -22.21 -29.42 16.84
C THR A 278 -23.65 -29.12 17.25
N ASN A 279 -24.08 -29.67 18.38
CA ASN A 279 -25.34 -29.29 19.01
C ASN A 279 -25.39 -27.78 19.28
N VAL A 280 -26.55 -27.18 19.05
CA VAL A 280 -26.82 -25.77 19.36
C VAL A 280 -27.54 -25.69 20.69
N GLU A 281 -26.99 -24.90 21.61
CA GLU A 281 -27.61 -24.59 22.90
C GLU A 281 -28.04 -23.12 22.91
N PHE A 282 -29.30 -22.87 23.28
CA PHE A 282 -29.82 -21.52 23.50
C PHE A 282 -29.95 -21.30 25.01
N ASN A 283 -29.10 -20.45 25.59
CA ASN A 283 -29.04 -20.22 27.02
C ASN A 283 -29.68 -18.89 27.40
N GLY A 284 -30.70 -18.92 28.27
CA GLY A 284 -31.41 -17.75 28.78
C GLY A 284 -32.82 -18.10 29.24
N ALA A 285 -33.36 -17.34 30.20
CA ALA A 285 -34.69 -17.58 30.79
C ALA A 285 -35.85 -17.53 29.77
N SER A 286 -35.63 -16.99 28.58
CA SER A 286 -36.61 -16.91 27.49
C SER A 286 -36.01 -17.31 26.14
N ALA A 287 -34.97 -18.14 26.16
CA ALA A 287 -34.36 -18.68 24.96
C ALA A 287 -35.37 -19.56 24.19
N ARG A 288 -35.62 -19.23 22.93
CA ARG A 288 -36.50 -20.00 22.05
C ARG A 288 -36.07 -19.90 20.59
N ILE A 289 -36.34 -20.94 19.82
CA ILE A 289 -36.32 -20.88 18.35
C ILE A 289 -37.72 -20.45 17.90
N ASP A 290 -37.82 -19.42 17.06
CA ASP A 290 -39.06 -18.89 16.51
C ASP A 290 -39.00 -18.95 14.98
N ALA A 291 -39.69 -19.92 14.40
CA ALA A 291 -39.84 -20.04 12.95
C ALA A 291 -41.10 -19.28 12.51
N ARG A 292 -40.93 -18.32 11.59
CA ARG A 292 -41.99 -17.42 11.13
C ARG A 292 -42.26 -17.57 9.64
N ASP A 293 -43.51 -17.25 9.27
CA ASP A 293 -43.94 -17.01 7.88
C ASP A 293 -43.20 -15.82 7.23
N ASP A 294 -43.29 -15.73 5.91
CA ASP A 294 -42.67 -14.75 5.02
C ASP A 294 -42.70 -13.32 5.59
N SER A 295 -41.55 -12.68 5.43
CA SER A 295 -41.31 -11.27 5.71
C SER A 295 -42.30 -10.30 5.07
N THR A 296 -42.99 -10.68 3.99
CA THR A 296 -44.02 -9.87 3.32
C THR A 296 -45.31 -9.74 4.13
N VAL A 297 -45.55 -10.62 5.11
CA VAL A 297 -46.68 -10.54 6.02
C VAL A 297 -46.35 -9.60 7.19
N PRO A 298 -47.24 -8.67 7.58
CA PRO A 298 -47.05 -7.84 8.77
C PRO A 298 -46.72 -8.68 10.00
N ALA A 299 -45.81 -8.20 10.85
CA ALA A 299 -45.33 -8.97 12.02
C ALA A 299 -46.46 -9.44 12.94
N THR A 300 -47.53 -8.65 13.06
CA THR A 300 -48.72 -8.96 13.86
C THR A 300 -49.61 -10.06 13.26
N SER A 301 -49.31 -10.53 12.05
CA SER A 301 -50.11 -11.50 11.30
C SER A 301 -49.34 -12.78 10.91
N ARG A 302 -48.07 -12.90 11.27
CA ARG A 302 -47.25 -14.09 10.96
C ARG A 302 -47.63 -15.25 11.86
N SER A 303 -47.69 -16.46 11.33
CA SER A 303 -47.78 -17.67 12.18
C SER A 303 -46.39 -18.04 12.71
N HIS A 304 -46.38 -18.72 13.86
CA HIS A 304 -45.16 -19.06 14.59
C HIS A 304 -45.10 -20.53 14.98
N VAL A 305 -43.89 -21.07 15.03
CA VAL A 305 -43.56 -22.29 15.77
C VAL A 305 -42.45 -21.98 16.76
N TYR A 306 -42.71 -22.24 18.05
CA TYR A 306 -41.75 -22.03 19.13
C TYR A 306 -41.22 -23.36 19.64
N LEU A 307 -39.91 -23.38 19.93
CA LEU A 307 -39.25 -24.44 20.69
C LEU A 307 -38.66 -23.79 21.95
N ASP A 308 -39.26 -24.06 23.11
CA ASP A 308 -38.89 -23.44 24.39
C ASP A 308 -39.11 -24.37 25.60
N MET A 309 -39.05 -23.82 26.82
CA MET A 309 -39.29 -24.58 28.06
C MET A 309 -40.71 -25.17 28.17
N ASN A 310 -41.67 -24.65 27.40
CA ASN A 310 -43.04 -25.14 27.29
C ASN A 310 -43.18 -26.15 26.14
N GLY A 311 -42.08 -26.67 25.58
CA GLY A 311 -42.09 -27.70 24.55
C GLY A 311 -42.15 -27.13 23.13
N ILE A 312 -42.98 -27.75 22.28
CA ILE A 312 -43.23 -27.31 20.91
C ILE A 312 -44.59 -26.62 20.87
N GLU A 313 -44.62 -25.33 20.56
CA GLU A 313 -45.84 -24.55 20.44
C GLU A 313 -46.07 -24.08 19.00
N PHE A 314 -47.29 -24.25 18.51
CA PHE A 314 -47.77 -23.77 17.23
C PHE A 314 -48.76 -22.65 17.47
N ALA A 315 -48.48 -21.46 16.94
CA ALA A 315 -49.37 -20.30 17.02
C ALA A 315 -49.75 -19.85 15.61
N ARG A 316 -50.93 -20.27 15.16
CA ARG A 316 -51.46 -19.87 13.86
C ARG A 316 -52.24 -18.57 13.98
N ASN A 317 -51.92 -17.57 13.17
CA ASN A 317 -52.70 -16.32 13.18
C ASN A 317 -54.17 -16.60 12.82
N SER A 318 -55.10 -15.98 13.54
CA SER A 318 -56.54 -16.21 13.37
C SER A 318 -57.16 -15.47 12.18
N GLY A 319 -56.36 -14.69 11.44
CA GLY A 319 -56.81 -13.68 10.48
C GLY A 319 -56.98 -12.29 11.08
N THR A 320 -56.81 -12.14 12.40
CA THR A 320 -56.81 -10.85 13.11
C THR A 320 -55.42 -10.56 13.64
N ALA A 321 -54.98 -9.31 13.51
CA ALA A 321 -53.68 -8.87 14.01
C ALA A 321 -53.53 -9.16 15.51
N ASN A 322 -52.41 -9.76 15.90
CA ASN A 322 -52.05 -10.17 17.27
C ASN A 322 -52.97 -11.22 17.93
N ILE A 323 -53.83 -11.90 17.17
CA ILE A 323 -54.69 -12.97 17.70
C ILE A 323 -54.34 -14.30 17.04
N TYR A 324 -54.20 -15.34 17.86
CA TYR A 324 -53.66 -16.64 17.44
C TYR A 324 -54.45 -17.79 18.04
N TYR A 325 -54.66 -18.83 17.21
CA TYR A 325 -54.98 -20.16 17.68
C TYR A 325 -53.67 -20.83 18.11
N GLN A 326 -53.52 -21.06 19.41
CA GLN A 326 -52.30 -21.64 19.99
C GLN A 326 -52.55 -23.08 20.42
N SER A 327 -51.56 -23.93 20.17
CA SER A 327 -51.54 -25.32 20.62
C SER A 327 -50.12 -25.74 20.89
N ARG A 328 -49.90 -26.64 21.84
CA ARG A 328 -48.55 -27.09 22.16
C ARG A 328 -48.50 -28.53 22.62
N ILE A 329 -47.31 -29.10 22.47
CA ILE A 329 -46.93 -30.42 22.97
C ILE A 329 -45.78 -30.22 23.93
N ARG A 330 -45.97 -30.61 25.19
CA ARG A 330 -44.97 -30.38 26.23
C ARG A 330 -44.87 -31.52 27.21
N GLN A 331 -43.70 -31.65 27.82
CA GLN A 331 -43.48 -32.62 28.88
C GLN A 331 -43.69 -31.96 30.24
N SER A 332 -44.50 -32.59 31.09
CA SER A 332 -44.53 -32.32 32.53
C SER A 332 -43.67 -33.34 33.28
N SER A 333 -43.60 -33.22 34.60
CA SER A 333 -42.89 -34.19 35.44
C SER A 333 -43.40 -35.63 35.27
N THR A 334 -44.65 -35.83 34.86
CA THR A 334 -45.28 -37.15 34.81
C THR A 334 -45.95 -37.49 33.49
N SER A 335 -46.11 -36.56 32.55
CA SER A 335 -46.89 -36.78 31.32
C SER A 335 -46.36 -36.01 30.12
N LEU A 336 -46.54 -36.56 28.92
CA LEU A 336 -46.57 -35.78 27.68
C LEU A 336 -47.98 -35.20 27.51
N ILE A 337 -48.11 -33.89 27.35
CA ILE A 337 -49.39 -33.19 27.34
C ILE A 337 -49.57 -32.49 25.99
N PHE A 338 -50.75 -32.66 25.41
CA PHE A 338 -51.24 -31.96 24.24
C PHE A 338 -52.29 -30.94 24.69
N GLU A 339 -52.04 -29.68 24.41
CA GLU A 339 -52.87 -28.57 24.86
C GLU A 339 -53.28 -27.69 23.69
N ALA A 340 -54.46 -27.08 23.78
CA ALA A 340 -54.88 -26.01 22.89
C ALA A 340 -55.49 -24.86 23.68
N SER A 341 -55.51 -23.68 23.09
CA SER A 341 -56.14 -22.49 23.65
C SER A 341 -57.27 -21.99 22.77
N ALA A 342 -58.13 -21.16 23.36
CA ALA A 342 -58.95 -20.23 22.58
C ALA A 342 -58.08 -19.17 21.87
N ASN A 343 -58.69 -18.38 20.99
CA ASN A 343 -58.05 -17.23 20.36
C ASN A 343 -57.53 -16.24 21.40
N ALA A 344 -56.23 -16.03 21.43
CA ALA A 344 -55.58 -15.11 22.36
C ALA A 344 -54.34 -14.47 21.74
N ALA A 345 -53.80 -13.44 22.40
CA ALA A 345 -52.49 -12.91 22.06
C ALA A 345 -51.38 -13.90 22.48
N LEU A 346 -50.21 -13.77 21.85
CA LEU A 346 -49.04 -14.56 22.20
C LEU A 346 -48.66 -14.32 23.67
N GLY A 347 -48.45 -15.40 24.43
CA GLY A 347 -48.05 -15.33 25.84
C GLY A 347 -49.18 -15.06 26.84
N SER A 348 -50.41 -14.82 26.38
CA SER A 348 -51.59 -14.64 27.26
C SER A 348 -52.66 -15.72 27.09
N ALA A 349 -52.37 -16.76 26.31
CA ALA A 349 -53.26 -17.90 26.14
C ALA A 349 -53.41 -18.73 27.42
N SER A 350 -54.66 -18.98 27.80
CA SER A 350 -55.00 -20.05 28.74
C SER A 350 -55.12 -21.36 27.96
N TYR A 351 -54.31 -22.35 28.35
CA TYR A 351 -54.26 -23.65 27.71
C TYR A 351 -55.15 -24.66 28.43
N GLU A 352 -55.90 -25.43 27.66
CA GLU A 352 -56.64 -26.60 28.14
C GLU A 352 -55.95 -27.88 27.67
N THR A 353 -55.86 -28.87 28.56
CA THR A 353 -55.36 -30.19 28.22
C THR A 353 -56.40 -30.94 27.40
N ILE A 354 -56.08 -31.22 26.14
CA ILE A 354 -56.88 -32.10 25.28
C ILE A 354 -56.55 -33.56 25.57
N LEU A 355 -55.26 -33.86 25.71
CA LEU A 355 -54.77 -35.21 25.94
C LEU A 355 -53.52 -35.19 26.81
N ALA A 356 -53.46 -36.09 27.79
CA ALA A 356 -52.27 -36.33 28.60
C ALA A 356 -51.91 -37.82 28.56
N ILE A 357 -50.63 -38.11 28.28
CA ILE A 357 -50.06 -39.45 28.22
C ILE A 357 -49.02 -39.57 29.32
N GLY A 358 -49.34 -40.30 30.37
CA GLY A 358 -48.51 -40.47 31.56
C GLY A 358 -47.33 -41.42 31.38
N ASN A 359 -46.21 -41.10 32.02
CA ASN A 359 -44.90 -41.78 31.93
C ASN A 359 -44.74 -42.96 32.91
N GLY A 360 -45.82 -43.67 33.25
CA GLY A 360 -45.75 -44.97 33.93
C GLY A 360 -45.64 -45.01 35.47
N GLY A 361 -45.79 -43.89 36.18
CA GLY A 361 -45.99 -43.91 37.65
C GLY A 361 -47.35 -44.47 38.06
N THR A 362 -47.49 -44.95 39.30
CA THR A 362 -48.78 -45.40 39.85
C THR A 362 -49.83 -44.28 39.71
N GLY A 363 -50.87 -44.50 38.87
CA GLY A 363 -51.89 -43.49 38.55
C GLY A 363 -51.68 -42.69 37.25
N ALA A 364 -50.61 -42.97 36.48
CA ALA A 364 -50.35 -42.32 35.20
C ALA A 364 -51.38 -42.73 34.12
N LYS A 365 -52.08 -41.75 33.55
CA LYS A 365 -53.02 -41.96 32.43
C LYS A 365 -52.27 -42.27 31.15
N ARG A 366 -52.01 -43.54 30.84
CA ARG A 366 -51.38 -43.93 29.56
C ARG A 366 -52.42 -43.87 28.46
N LEU A 367 -52.00 -43.54 27.24
CA LEU A 367 -52.83 -43.78 26.06
C LEU A 367 -52.92 -45.29 25.87
N ALA A 368 -53.96 -45.90 26.41
CA ALA A 368 -54.27 -47.30 26.20
C ALA A 368 -55.27 -47.36 25.05
N PHE A 369 -54.85 -47.85 23.89
CA PHE A 369 -55.80 -48.50 23.00
C PHE A 369 -56.39 -49.67 23.81
N PHE A 370 -57.71 -49.78 23.92
CA PHE A 370 -58.34 -50.75 24.81
C PHE A 370 -57.72 -52.14 24.60
N GLY A 371 -57.18 -52.64 25.71
CA GLY A 371 -56.08 -53.61 25.80
C GLY A 371 -55.08 -53.31 26.93
N ALA A 372 -55.03 -52.07 27.47
CA ALA A 372 -53.96 -51.66 28.41
C ALA A 372 -54.36 -50.80 29.63
N THR A 373 -55.49 -51.10 30.29
CA THR A 373 -55.35 -51.37 31.73
C THR A 373 -55.12 -52.88 31.78
N PRO A 374 -53.95 -53.40 32.20
CA PRO A 374 -53.80 -54.85 32.38
C PRO A 374 -54.67 -55.25 33.57
N VAL A 375 -55.97 -55.36 33.34
CA VAL A 375 -56.79 -56.29 34.10
C VAL A 375 -56.26 -57.63 33.65
N THR A 376 -55.71 -58.42 34.57
CA THR A 376 -55.35 -59.80 34.26
C THR A 376 -56.56 -60.42 33.58
N LYS A 377 -56.42 -60.80 32.30
CA LYS A 377 -57.52 -61.43 31.56
C LYS A 377 -58.05 -62.55 32.44
N ARG A 378 -59.37 -62.62 32.62
CA ARG A 378 -59.95 -63.69 33.43
C ARG A 378 -59.61 -65.02 32.77
N ALA A 379 -58.76 -65.80 33.45
CA ALA A 379 -58.31 -67.12 33.01
C ALA A 379 -59.33 -68.20 33.40
N GLY A 380 -59.23 -69.38 32.79
CA GLY A 380 -60.11 -70.52 33.06
C GLY A 380 -61.40 -70.52 32.24
N TRP A 381 -61.53 -69.67 31.22
CA TRP A 381 -62.64 -69.68 30.28
C TRP A 381 -62.22 -70.36 28.99
N ALA A 382 -62.74 -71.55 28.71
CA ALA A 382 -62.54 -72.22 27.43
C ALA A 382 -63.45 -71.62 26.34
N VAL A 383 -63.02 -71.73 25.07
CA VAL A 383 -63.86 -71.37 23.92
C VAL A 383 -65.03 -72.37 23.83
N ALA A 384 -66.26 -71.87 23.90
CA ALA A 384 -67.46 -72.68 23.77
C ALA A 384 -67.61 -73.24 22.34
N THR A 385 -68.06 -74.49 22.20
CA THR A 385 -68.30 -75.15 20.91
C THR A 385 -69.75 -74.98 20.43
N GLY A 386 -70.02 -75.11 19.13
CA GLY A 386 -71.37 -75.02 18.54
C GLY A 386 -71.57 -73.79 17.65
N THR A 387 -72.83 -73.47 17.32
CA THR A 387 -73.17 -72.35 16.43
C THR A 387 -73.46 -71.08 17.22
N SER A 388 -72.67 -70.04 17.00
CA SER A 388 -72.87 -68.71 17.60
C SER A 388 -74.07 -68.02 16.94
N LYS A 389 -74.92 -67.37 17.74
CA LYS A 389 -76.09 -66.60 17.25
C LYS A 389 -75.94 -65.14 17.66
N ARG A 390 -76.00 -64.22 16.70
CA ARG A 390 -75.90 -62.76 16.91
C ARG A 390 -77.24 -62.09 16.62
N THR A 391 -78.28 -62.57 17.29
CA THR A 391 -79.66 -62.13 17.08
C THR A 391 -80.24 -61.58 18.38
N THR A 392 -81.23 -60.71 18.27
CA THR A 392 -82.05 -60.30 19.43
C THR A 392 -82.86 -61.50 19.93
N PHE A 393 -83.23 -61.48 21.21
CA PHE A 393 -84.11 -62.48 21.80
C PHE A 393 -85.02 -61.83 22.85
N ASP A 394 -86.23 -62.38 23.00
CA ASP A 394 -87.19 -61.96 24.02
C ASP A 394 -86.94 -62.74 25.31
N THR A 395 -86.73 -62.04 26.41
CA THR A 395 -86.38 -62.64 27.71
C THR A 395 -87.50 -63.48 28.31
N SER A 396 -88.74 -63.28 27.88
CA SER A 396 -89.90 -64.03 28.37
C SER A 396 -90.15 -65.34 27.62
N THR A 397 -89.57 -65.48 26.41
CA THR A 397 -89.89 -66.59 25.49
C THR A 397 -88.66 -67.31 24.91
N VAL A 398 -87.44 -66.80 25.13
CA VAL A 398 -86.22 -67.39 24.56
C VAL A 398 -86.04 -68.84 24.97
N THR A 399 -85.72 -69.69 24.00
CA THR A 399 -85.37 -71.09 24.29
C THR A 399 -83.95 -71.18 24.84
N LEU A 400 -83.68 -72.21 25.66
CA LEU A 400 -82.33 -72.45 26.20
C LEU A 400 -81.26 -72.56 25.08
N THR A 401 -81.62 -73.14 23.93
CA THR A 401 -80.72 -73.33 22.80
C THR A 401 -80.37 -72.00 22.13
N GLU A 402 -81.35 -71.10 21.97
CA GLU A 402 -81.10 -69.77 21.41
C GLU A 402 -80.28 -68.91 22.36
N LEU A 403 -80.61 -68.94 23.65
CA LEU A 403 -79.85 -68.26 24.68
C LEU A 403 -78.39 -68.75 24.72
N ALA A 404 -78.16 -70.07 24.66
CA ALA A 404 -76.81 -70.65 24.61
C ALA A 404 -76.01 -70.20 23.37
N GLY A 405 -76.65 -70.09 22.21
CA GLY A 405 -76.02 -69.58 20.99
C GLY A 405 -75.61 -68.11 21.08
N VAL A 406 -76.42 -67.28 21.74
CA VAL A 406 -76.11 -65.85 21.97
C VAL A 406 -75.04 -65.67 23.04
N VAL A 407 -75.11 -66.44 24.13
CA VAL A 407 -74.06 -66.47 25.17
C VAL A 407 -72.73 -66.94 24.58
N LYS A 408 -72.74 -67.95 23.70
CA LYS A 408 -71.54 -68.36 22.98
C LYS A 408 -70.97 -67.23 22.12
N ALA A 409 -71.80 -66.52 21.34
CA ALA A 409 -71.33 -65.41 20.50
C ALA A 409 -70.68 -64.30 21.34
N LEU A 410 -71.25 -64.02 22.52
CA LEU A 410 -70.67 -63.10 23.49
C LEU A 410 -69.33 -63.62 24.05
N VAL A 411 -69.23 -64.90 24.40
CA VAL A 411 -67.96 -65.51 24.85
C VAL A 411 -66.90 -65.46 23.76
N ASP A 412 -67.25 -65.77 22.51
CA ASP A 412 -66.34 -65.69 21.36
C ASP A 412 -65.81 -64.26 21.17
N ASP A 413 -66.69 -63.25 21.20
CA ASP A 413 -66.30 -61.85 21.09
C ASP A 413 -65.38 -61.40 22.21
N LEU A 414 -65.55 -61.95 23.42
CA LEU A 414 -64.76 -61.59 24.58
C LEU A 414 -63.47 -62.42 24.69
N HIS A 415 -63.33 -63.56 24.02
CA HIS A 415 -62.19 -64.46 24.17
C HIS A 415 -60.96 -64.08 23.32
N SER A 416 -59.75 -64.28 23.85
CA SER A 416 -58.48 -63.88 23.21
C SER A 416 -58.14 -64.57 21.89
N THR A 417 -58.62 -65.79 21.68
CA THR A 417 -58.41 -66.55 20.44
C THR A 417 -59.53 -66.38 19.42
N ALA A 418 -60.67 -65.78 19.79
CA ALA A 418 -61.86 -65.69 18.95
C ALA A 418 -62.38 -64.24 18.73
N GLY A 419 -61.96 -63.27 19.55
CA GLY A 419 -62.47 -61.89 19.55
C GLY A 419 -61.55 -60.87 20.22
N TYR A 420 -62.13 -59.88 20.90
CA TYR A 420 -61.47 -58.68 21.45
C TYR A 420 -60.56 -58.91 22.68
N GLY A 421 -60.46 -60.15 23.16
CA GLY A 421 -59.41 -60.57 24.11
C GLY A 421 -59.51 -60.09 25.54
N LEU A 422 -60.74 -60.01 26.07
CA LEU A 422 -61.04 -59.74 27.48
C LEU A 422 -61.01 -61.02 28.37
N LEU A 423 -61.15 -62.21 27.77
CA LEU A 423 -61.05 -63.54 28.41
C LEU A 423 -59.89 -64.35 27.80
N GLN A 424 -59.32 -65.28 28.56
CA GLN A 424 -58.34 -66.25 28.02
C GLN A 424 -58.48 -67.61 28.70
N SER A 425 -57.92 -68.65 28.04
CA SER A 425 -57.80 -70.00 28.57
C SER A 425 -57.03 -70.02 29.88
#